data_AF-Q99035-F1
#
_entry.id   AF-Q99035-F1
#
_cell.length_a   1.000
_cell.length_b   1.000
_cell.length_c   1.000
_cell.angle_alpha   90.00
_cell.angle_beta   90.00
_cell.angle_gamma   90.00
#
_symmetry.space_group_name_H-M   'P 1'
#
loop_
_entity.id
_entity.type
_entity.pdbx_description
1 polymer ?
#
loop_
_entity_poly.entity_id
_entity_poly.type
_entity_poly.pdbx_seq_one_letter_code
_entity_poly.pdbx_strand_id
1 'polypeptide(L)'
;QETFMKAAKARVKQMFDPAAGHSIIQELVYLWNEPRLRPILKEIDGYRYAMLFASQNQITADMLLQLDANMEGKLINGIAQEYFIHARQQEQKFPQVNAAAFDGFEGHPFGMY
;
A
#
# COMPACT_ATOMS: atom_id res chain seq x y z
N GLN A 1 0.33 11.88 -13.32
CA GLN A 1 1.13 11.63 -12.10
C GLN A 1 0.51 12.30 -10.88
N GLU A 2 0.28 13.61 -10.90
CA GLU A 2 -0.30 14.34 -9.75
C GLU A 2 -1.65 13.78 -9.28
N THR A 3 -2.57 13.49 -10.20
CA THR A 3 -3.86 12.85 -9.89
C THR A 3 -3.69 11.51 -9.18
N PHE A 4 -2.80 10.66 -9.68
CA PHE A 4 -2.49 9.37 -9.06
C PHE A 4 -1.92 9.57 -7.65
N MET A 5 -0.92 10.45 -7.50
CA MET A 5 -0.30 10.71 -6.21
C MET A 5 -1.29 11.26 -5.18
N LYS A 6 -2.24 12.10 -5.60
CA LYS A 6 -3.31 12.60 -4.72
C LYS A 6 -4.19 11.45 -4.22
N ALA A 7 -4.62 10.57 -5.12
CA ALA A 7 -5.43 9.40 -4.77
C ALA A 7 -4.66 8.40 -3.89
N ALA A 8 -3.39 8.11 -4.24
CA ALA A 8 -2.54 7.20 -3.49
C ALA A 8 -2.30 7.71 -2.06
N LYS A 9 -1.98 9.00 -1.87
CA LYS A 9 -1.85 9.60 -0.53
C LYS A 9 -3.15 9.52 0.27
N ALA A 10 -4.29 9.77 -0.36
CA ALA A 10 -5.58 9.65 0.32
C ALA A 10 -5.86 8.20 0.76
N ARG A 11 -5.54 7.22 -0.09
CA ARG A 11 -5.67 5.81 0.25
C ARG A 11 -4.75 5.42 1.41
N VAL A 12 -3.47 5.81 1.36
CA VAL A 12 -2.53 5.50 2.44
C VAL A 12 -2.97 6.13 3.75
N LYS A 13 -3.47 7.37 3.75
CA LYS A 13 -4.06 8.00 4.95
C LYS A 13 -5.20 7.16 5.55
N GLN A 14 -6.11 6.66 4.71
CA GLN A 14 -7.18 5.77 5.16
C GLN A 14 -6.66 4.42 5.70
N MET A 15 -5.48 3.98 5.28
CA MET A 15 -4.85 2.77 5.82
C MET A 15 -4.12 3.04 7.14
N PHE A 16 -3.69 4.27 7.39
CA PHE A 16 -3.13 4.71 8.68
C PHE A 16 -4.21 4.90 9.74
N ASP A 17 -5.37 5.41 9.33
CA ASP A 17 -6.53 5.63 10.20
C ASP A 17 -7.79 5.00 9.57
N PRO A 18 -7.92 3.66 9.64
CA PRO A 18 -9.06 2.97 9.06
C PRO A 18 -10.32 3.13 9.92
N ALA A 19 -11.49 3.22 9.29
CA ALA A 19 -12.76 3.29 10.00
C ALA A 19 -13.08 2.01 10.79
N ALA A 20 -12.50 0.87 10.40
CA ALA A 20 -12.60 -0.41 11.09
C ALA A 20 -11.35 -1.27 10.81
N GLY A 21 -10.96 -2.07 11.81
CA GLY A 21 -9.78 -2.95 11.72
C GLY A 21 -8.49 -2.28 12.17
N HIS A 22 -7.37 -2.96 11.94
CA HIS A 22 -6.03 -2.45 12.28
C HIS A 22 -5.52 -1.53 11.17
N SER A 23 -4.75 -0.51 11.55
CA SER A 23 -3.99 0.27 10.58
C SER A 23 -2.89 -0.58 9.93
N ILE A 24 -2.43 -0.15 8.77
CA ILE A 24 -1.30 -0.80 8.06
C ILE A 24 -0.05 -0.90 8.95
N ILE A 25 0.18 0.08 9.82
CA ILE A 25 1.34 0.09 10.73
C ILE A 25 1.11 -0.86 11.91
N GLN A 26 -0.10 -0.93 12.46
CA GLN A 26 -0.44 -1.91 13.49
C GLN A 26 -0.29 -3.34 12.97
N GLU A 27 -0.81 -3.62 11.77
CA GLU A 27 -0.65 -4.91 11.11
C GLU A 27 0.83 -5.24 10.88
N LEU A 28 1.60 -4.29 10.33
CA LEU A 28 3.03 -4.47 10.09
C LEU A 28 3.78 -4.81 11.38
N VAL A 29 3.61 -4.02 12.44
CA VAL A 29 4.31 -4.22 13.72
C VAL A 29 3.95 -5.57 14.33
N TYR A 30 2.68 -5.94 14.31
CA TYR A 30 2.22 -7.24 14.78
C TYR A 30 2.92 -8.39 14.01
N LEU A 31 2.94 -8.33 12.68
CA LEU A 31 3.54 -9.38 11.84
C LEU A 31 5.08 -9.38 11.89
N TRP A 32 5.71 -8.24 12.16
CA TRP A 32 7.18 -8.11 12.23
C TRP A 32 7.81 -8.87 13.41
N ASN A 33 7.00 -9.16 14.43
CA ASN A 33 7.38 -9.97 15.58
C ASN A 33 7.63 -11.44 15.21
N GLU A 34 7.10 -11.94 14.09
CA GLU A 34 7.39 -13.26 13.56
C GLU A 34 8.56 -13.18 12.54
N PRO A 35 9.78 -13.63 12.89
CA PRO A 35 10.94 -13.50 12.01
C PRO A 35 10.77 -14.15 10.65
N ARG A 36 9.97 -15.23 10.55
CA ARG A 36 9.70 -15.95 9.29
C ARG A 36 8.89 -15.13 8.30
N LEU A 37 8.11 -14.15 8.75
CA LEU A 37 7.28 -13.29 7.89
C LEU A 37 8.06 -12.10 7.34
N ARG A 38 9.16 -11.70 7.96
CA ARG A 38 9.93 -10.51 7.57
C ARG A 38 10.37 -10.51 6.10
N PRO A 39 10.85 -11.62 5.50
CA PRO A 39 11.17 -11.65 4.08
C PRO A 39 9.94 -11.43 3.20
N ILE A 40 8.78 -11.97 3.57
CA ILE A 40 7.53 -11.83 2.82
C ILE A 40 7.03 -10.39 2.87
N LEU A 41 7.02 -9.78 4.06
CA LEU A 41 6.62 -8.39 4.25
C LEU A 41 7.49 -7.41 3.45
N LYS A 42 8.77 -7.76 3.27
CA LYS A 42 9.70 -6.98 2.43
C LYS A 42 9.40 -7.07 0.94
N GLU A 43 8.54 -7.97 0.48
CA GLU A 43 8.12 -8.06 -0.93
C GLU A 43 6.76 -7.38 -1.20
N ILE A 44 6.08 -6.90 -0.16
CA ILE A 44 4.76 -6.27 -0.26
C ILE A 44 4.91 -4.76 -0.18
N ASP A 45 4.40 -4.05 -1.18
CA ASP A 45 4.38 -2.59 -1.17
C ASP A 45 3.56 -2.03 0.00
N GLY A 46 3.98 -0.89 0.54
CA GLY A 46 3.53 -0.37 1.82
C GLY A 46 4.40 -0.89 2.95
N TYR A 47 4.42 -2.20 3.18
CA TYR A 47 5.25 -2.83 4.21
C TYR A 47 6.75 -2.69 3.91
N ARG A 48 7.15 -2.97 2.67
CA ARG A 48 8.53 -2.80 2.18
C ARG A 48 9.01 -1.37 2.40
N TYR A 49 8.23 -0.36 1.99
CA TYR A 49 8.60 1.03 2.21
C TYR A 49 8.61 1.42 3.69
N ALA A 50 7.62 1.00 4.48
CA ALA A 50 7.57 1.34 5.90
C ALA A 50 8.81 0.83 6.67
N MET A 51 9.28 -0.38 6.36
CA MET A 51 10.49 -0.92 6.95
C MET A 51 11.77 -0.26 6.42
N LEU A 52 11.80 0.11 5.13
CA LEU A 52 12.89 0.93 4.58
C LEU A 52 12.96 2.30 5.27
N PHE A 53 11.82 2.95 5.46
CA PHE A 53 11.70 4.22 6.16
C PHE A 53 12.17 4.09 7.61
N ALA A 54 11.76 3.04 8.33
CA ALA A 54 12.24 2.78 9.69
C ALA A 54 13.77 2.67 9.73
N SER A 55 14.35 1.89 8.82
CA SER A 55 15.80 1.72 8.70
C SER A 55 16.52 3.04 8.37
N GLN A 56 15.99 3.84 7.45
CA GLN A 56 16.60 5.12 7.04
C GLN A 56 16.58 6.17 8.16
N ASN A 57 15.57 6.11 9.02
CA ASN A 57 15.41 7.02 10.15
C ASN A 57 15.94 6.42 11.47
N GLN A 58 16.60 5.25 11.43
CA GLN A 58 17.19 4.59 12.59
C GLN A 58 16.19 4.31 13.73
N ILE A 59 14.95 3.99 13.37
CA ILE A 59 13.87 3.64 14.32
C ILE A 59 13.49 2.17 14.18
N THR A 60 12.97 1.58 15.26
CA THR A 60 12.45 0.21 15.23
C THR A 60 11.06 0.15 14.57
N ALA A 61 10.58 -1.05 14.27
CA ALA A 61 9.22 -1.23 13.75
C ALA A 61 8.17 -0.67 14.71
N ASP A 62 8.30 -0.95 16.02
CA ASP A 62 7.34 -0.48 17.03
C ASP A 62 7.25 1.05 17.11
N MET A 63 8.36 1.74 16.87
CA MET A 63 8.41 3.21 16.85
C MET A 63 7.60 3.83 15.70
N LEU A 64 7.27 3.06 14.65
CA LEU A 64 6.38 3.53 13.59
C LEU A 64 4.96 3.85 14.09
N LEU A 65 4.55 3.28 15.24
CA LEU A 65 3.25 3.58 15.86
C LEU A 65 3.21 4.94 16.56
N GLN A 66 4.37 5.58 16.75
CA GLN A 66 4.53 6.79 17.56
C GLN A 66 5.12 7.94 16.76
N LEU A 67 5.00 7.91 15.43
CA LEU A 67 5.50 8.98 14.57
C LEU A 67 4.76 10.28 14.86
N ASP A 68 5.50 11.39 14.90
CA ASP A 68 4.88 12.71 14.85
C ASP A 68 4.24 12.96 13.46
N ALA A 69 3.36 13.96 13.38
CA ALA A 69 2.61 14.27 12.16
C ALA A 69 3.50 14.57 10.95
N ASN A 70 4.72 15.09 11.15
CA ASN A 70 5.66 15.38 10.08
C ASN A 70 6.28 14.07 9.54
N MET A 71 6.70 13.18 10.44
CA MET A 71 7.25 11.87 10.09
C MET A 71 6.21 10.95 9.47
N GLU A 72 4.98 10.95 10.00
CA GLU A 72 3.84 10.25 9.40
C GLU A 72 3.57 10.77 7.98
N GLY A 73 3.55 12.10 7.79
CA GLY A 73 3.38 12.72 6.47
C GLY A 73 4.45 12.30 5.46
N LYS A 74 5.71 12.19 5.89
CA LYS A 74 6.83 11.69 5.06
C LYS A 74 6.65 10.22 4.70
N LEU A 75 6.24 9.40 5.66
CA LEU A 75 5.99 7.97 5.42
C LEU A 75 4.83 7.76 4.44
N ILE A 76 3.71 8.47 4.63
CA ILE A 76 2.56 8.44 3.71
C ILE A 76 2.99 8.83 2.30
N ASN A 77 3.76 9.91 2.16
CA ASN A 77 4.25 10.35 0.86
C ASN A 77 5.16 9.32 0.20
N GLY A 78 6.01 8.66 0.99
CA GLY A 78 6.91 7.62 0.53
C GLY A 78 6.20 6.36 0.04
N ILE A 79 5.22 5.84 0.81
CA ILE A 79 4.38 4.71 0.39
C ILE A 79 3.59 5.06 -0.88
N ALA A 80 3.02 6.26 -0.97
CA ALA A 80 2.31 6.68 -2.17
C ALA A 80 3.24 6.75 -3.40
N GLN A 81 4.51 7.13 -3.22
CA GLN A 81 5.51 7.13 -4.28
C GLN A 81 5.87 5.72 -4.73
N GLU A 82 5.97 4.77 -3.79
CA GLU A 82 6.15 3.36 -4.09
C GLU A 82 4.98 2.82 -4.92
N TYR A 83 3.74 3.12 -4.54
CA TYR A 83 2.55 2.74 -5.31
C TYR A 83 2.57 3.31 -6.74
N PHE A 84 3.05 4.54 -6.92
CA PHE A 84 3.18 5.12 -8.26
C PHE A 84 4.21 4.39 -9.12
N ILE A 85 5.36 4.00 -8.53
CA ILE A 85 6.36 3.20 -9.22
C ILE A 85 5.77 1.85 -9.61
N HIS A 86 5.07 1.19 -8.70
CA HIS A 86 4.40 -0.08 -8.98
C HIS A 86 3.35 0.06 -10.09
N ALA A 87 2.50 1.07 -10.03
CA ALA A 87 1.49 1.33 -11.06
C ALA A 87 2.12 1.54 -12.44
N ARG A 88 3.28 2.20 -12.53
CA ARG A 88 4.03 2.32 -13.79
C ARG A 88 4.53 0.98 -14.30
N GLN A 89 4.98 0.10 -13.41
CA GLN A 89 5.40 -1.26 -13.79
C GLN A 89 4.20 -2.11 -14.23
N GLN A 90 3.03 -1.93 -13.60
CA GLN A 90 1.79 -2.59 -14.02
C GLN A 90 1.39 -2.21 -15.43
N GLU A 91 1.37 -0.91 -15.76
CA GLU A 91 1.08 -0.42 -17.11
C GLU A 91 2.02 -1.01 -18.18
N GLN A 92 3.27 -1.31 -17.82
CA GLN A 92 4.24 -1.93 -18.73
C GLN A 92 4.07 -3.44 -18.89
N LYS A 93 3.54 -4.12 -17.87
CA LYS A 93 3.50 -5.59 -17.78
C LYS A 93 2.11 -6.17 -17.96
N PHE A 94 1.06 -5.37 -17.83
CA PHE A 94 -0.30 -5.87 -17.95
C PHE A 94 -0.57 -6.41 -19.35
N PRO A 95 -1.20 -7.59 -19.46
CA PRO A 95 -1.59 -8.10 -20.75
C PRO A 95 -2.61 -7.15 -21.38
N GLN A 96 -2.51 -6.92 -22.69
CA GLN A 96 -3.55 -6.21 -23.39
C GLN A 96 -4.81 -7.07 -23.40
N VAL A 97 -5.85 -6.60 -22.73
CA VAL A 97 -7.16 -7.23 -22.77
C VAL A 97 -7.90 -6.68 -23.98
N ASN A 98 -8.16 -7.53 -24.98
CA ASN A 98 -9.01 -7.16 -26.10
C ASN A 98 -10.46 -7.03 -25.61
N ALA A 99 -11.02 -5.81 -25.67
CA ALA A 99 -12.41 -5.55 -25.32
C ALA A 99 -13.40 -6.41 -26.15
N ALA A 100 -13.01 -6.84 -27.36
CA ALA A 100 -13.81 -7.71 -28.24
C ALA A 100 -13.84 -9.19 -27.82
N ALA A 101 -13.05 -9.63 -26.83
CA ALA A 101 -13.12 -11.00 -26.30
C ALA A 101 -14.21 -11.18 -25.23
N PHE A 102 -14.95 -10.11 -24.91
CA PHE A 102 -16.03 -10.06 -23.91
C PHE A 102 -17.43 -10.07 -24.55
N ASP A 103 -17.71 -11.00 -25.47
CA ASP A 103 -19.08 -11.25 -25.99
C ASP A 103 -19.84 -12.31 -25.17
N GLY A 104 -19.32 -12.76 -24.02
CA GLY A 104 -19.77 -13.96 -23.33
C GLY A 104 -20.40 -13.82 -21.94
N PHE A 105 -20.58 -12.61 -21.40
CA PHE A 105 -21.21 -12.43 -20.09
C PHE A 105 -22.35 -11.41 -20.15
N GLU A 106 -23.56 -11.88 -20.50
CA GLU A 106 -24.83 -11.20 -20.20
C GLU A 106 -25.16 -11.28 -18.69
N GLY A 107 -24.20 -10.90 -17.84
CA GLY A 107 -24.40 -10.82 -16.40
C GLY A 107 -23.88 -9.48 -15.90
N HIS A 108 -24.77 -8.61 -15.43
CA HIS A 108 -24.37 -7.39 -14.73
C HIS A 108 -23.41 -7.75 -13.58
N PRO A 109 -22.18 -7.21 -13.53
CA PRO A 109 -21.17 -7.60 -12.54
C PRO A 109 -21.49 -7.15 -11.10
N PHE A 110 -22.58 -6.40 -10.92
CA PHE A 110 -23.11 -6.03 -9.61
C PHE A 110 -24.62 -6.29 -9.59
N GLY A 111 -25.00 -7.55 -9.41
CA GLY A 111 -26.33 -7.90 -8.95
C GLY A 111 -26.52 -7.32 -7.55
N MET A 112 -27.26 -6.21 -7.46
CA MET A 112 -27.77 -5.68 -6.19
C MET A 112 -28.87 -6.64 -5.71
N TYR A 113 -28.62 -7.36 -4.63
CA TYR A 113 -29.67 -7.95 -3.79
C TYR A 113 -30.02 -6.98 -2.67
#